data_AF-A0A6H5H914-F1
#
_entry.id   AF-A0A6H5H914-F1
#
_cell.length_a   1.000
_cell.length_b   1.000
_cell.length_c   1.000
_cell.angle_alpha   90.00
_cell.angle_beta   90.00
_cell.angle_gamma   90.00
#
_symmetry.space_group_name_H-M   'P 1'
#
loop_
_entity.id
_entity.type
_entity.pdbx_description
1 polymer ?
#
loop_
_entity_poly.entity_id
_entity_poly.type
_entity_poly.pdbx_seq_one_letter_code
_entity_poly.pdbx_strand_id
1 'polypeptide(L)'
;MYQMDENQLLSREFKRLDLPRQCELGCGTVKSLCWLGAGLAVLLACRLHLMGMNVPSFASSDNPTARCPSFFTRLFTFAYLPAFNGLLLIFPTWLSYDWGMEAIPRITSVFDSRNLFTVLFYGFIYIFFSKCWRDVRRGEASKKKKQCRGCGQGKVYHTRACKMTHNNNYPLNSACGCPVAPRQIRPSETALLALSILVLPFLPASNLLFYVGFVVAERVLYLPSVGYCLLLGLGYARFARAKHVLPHIGLALLLLTYSARTYVRNFAWKDEEALYRSGIDVNPPKCLQSKIVVFALAFSWKTREVLTMERPVQT
;
A
#
# COMPACT_ATOMS: atom_id res chain seq x y z
N MET A 1 -15.69 50.82 41.66
CA MET A 1 -16.34 49.50 41.52
C MET A 1 -16.32 49.17 40.04
N TYR A 2 -15.23 48.56 39.56
CA TYR A 2 -15.02 48.33 38.12
C TYR A 2 -15.76 47.04 37.75
N GLN A 3 -16.86 47.16 37.00
CA GLN A 3 -17.56 46.03 36.40
C GLN A 3 -16.60 45.34 35.43
N MET A 4 -16.01 44.23 35.85
CA MET A 4 -15.34 43.30 34.94
C MET A 4 -16.43 42.59 34.14
N ASP A 5 -16.40 42.80 32.83
CA ASP A 5 -17.28 42.23 31.82
C ASP A 5 -17.31 40.68 31.93
N GLU A 6 -18.45 40.08 32.24
CA GLU A 6 -18.64 38.62 32.36
C GLU A 6 -18.16 37.87 31.11
N ASN A 7 -18.27 38.51 29.93
CA ASN A 7 -17.78 37.97 28.66
C ASN A 7 -16.25 37.79 28.62
N GLN A 8 -15.49 38.62 29.34
CA GLN A 8 -14.04 38.46 29.46
C GLN A 8 -13.64 37.38 30.48
N LEU A 9 -14.45 37.15 31.52
CA LEU A 9 -14.25 36.04 32.44
C LEU A 9 -14.57 34.71 31.76
N LEU A 10 -15.69 34.62 31.03
CA LEU A 10 -16.08 33.42 30.29
C LEU A 10 -15.09 33.04 29.20
N SER A 11 -14.53 34.00 28.45
CA SER A 11 -13.50 33.71 27.45
C SER A 11 -12.14 33.36 28.07
N ARG A 12 -11.87 33.72 29.33
CA ARG A 12 -10.71 33.23 30.11
C ARG A 12 -10.96 31.83 30.70
N GLU A 13 -12.18 31.53 31.14
CA GLU A 13 -12.60 30.22 31.61
C GLU A 13 -12.65 29.19 30.47
N PHE A 14 -13.15 29.56 29.29
CA PHE A 14 -13.17 28.70 28.10
C PHE A 14 -11.75 28.40 27.57
N LYS A 15 -10.79 29.30 27.79
CA LYS A 15 -9.35 29.04 27.57
C LYS A 15 -8.71 28.18 28.65
N ARG A 16 -9.31 28.06 29.84
CA ARG A 16 -8.85 27.19 30.94
C ARG A 16 -9.41 25.77 30.85
N LEU A 17 -10.49 25.55 30.11
CA LEU A 17 -10.97 24.24 29.68
C LEU A 17 -10.11 23.65 28.52
N ASP A 18 -8.84 24.02 28.46
CA ASP A 18 -7.82 23.25 27.76
C ASP A 18 -7.74 21.87 28.45
N LEU A 19 -8.39 20.89 27.82
CA LEU A 19 -8.14 19.47 28.05
C LEU A 19 -6.66 19.24 28.33
N PRO A 20 -6.31 18.32 29.25
CA PRO A 20 -4.93 18.12 29.69
C PRO A 20 -4.01 18.04 28.48
N ARG A 21 -3.08 19.01 28.42
CA ARG A 21 -2.04 19.17 27.41
C ARG A 21 -1.38 17.83 27.14
N GLN A 22 -1.84 17.10 26.13
CA GLN A 22 -1.17 15.92 25.60
C GLN A 22 0.07 16.38 24.82
N CYS A 23 1.09 16.85 25.54
CA CYS A 23 2.46 16.87 25.08
C CYS A 23 3.07 15.47 25.21
N GLU A 24 2.45 14.46 24.60
CA GLU A 24 3.13 13.20 24.30
C GLU A 24 3.77 13.29 22.91
N LEU A 25 4.88 14.03 22.88
CA LEU A 25 5.76 14.13 21.74
C LEU A 25 6.37 12.75 21.40
N GLY A 26 5.79 12.12 20.38
CA GLY A 26 6.25 10.87 19.74
C GLY A 26 5.11 10.03 19.14
N CYS A 27 3.86 10.38 19.48
CA CYS A 27 2.80 9.38 19.38
C CYS A 27 1.98 9.42 18.09
N GLY A 28 2.13 10.40 17.19
CA GLY A 28 1.19 10.55 16.07
C GLY A 28 1.22 9.41 15.05
N THR A 29 2.38 9.15 14.44
CA THR A 29 2.51 8.06 13.46
C THR A 29 2.33 6.71 14.13
N VAL A 30 2.91 6.49 15.31
CA VAL A 30 2.73 5.24 16.05
C VAL A 30 1.25 5.02 16.41
N LYS A 31 0.53 6.05 16.90
CA LYS A 31 -0.93 6.00 17.10
C LYS A 31 -1.65 5.66 15.81
N SER A 32 -1.33 6.32 14.68
CA SER A 32 -1.96 6.01 13.39
C SER A 32 -1.69 4.56 12.96
N LEU A 33 -0.49 4.04 13.17
CA LEU A 33 -0.15 2.64 12.89
C LEU A 33 -0.90 1.67 13.81
N CYS A 34 -1.00 1.98 15.10
CA CYS A 34 -1.80 1.22 16.06
C CYS A 34 -3.28 1.23 15.69
N TRP A 35 -3.84 2.38 15.29
CA TRP A 35 -5.23 2.49 14.84
C TRP A 35 -5.47 1.71 13.55
N LEU A 36 -4.55 1.76 12.58
CA LEU A 36 -4.63 0.95 11.36
C LEU A 36 -4.58 -0.55 11.68
N GLY A 37 -3.65 -0.97 12.54
CA GLY A 37 -3.53 -2.36 12.97
C GLY A 37 -4.76 -2.85 13.74
N ALA A 38 -5.28 -2.04 14.67
CA ALA A 38 -6.49 -2.33 15.41
C ALA A 38 -7.71 -2.40 14.49
N GLY A 39 -7.86 -1.46 13.55
CA GLY A 39 -8.91 -1.47 12.55
C GLY A 39 -8.87 -2.72 11.68
N LEU A 40 -7.68 -3.13 11.23
CA LEU A 40 -7.50 -4.39 10.49
C LEU A 40 -7.90 -5.60 11.33
N ALA A 41 -7.50 -5.65 12.60
CA ALA A 41 -7.86 -6.75 13.50
C ALA A 41 -9.39 -6.83 13.71
N VAL A 42 -10.06 -5.69 13.91
CA VAL A 42 -11.53 -5.63 14.03
C VAL A 42 -12.20 -6.08 12.74
N LEU A 43 -11.72 -5.64 11.56
CA LEU A 43 -12.27 -6.07 10.28
C LEU A 43 -12.10 -7.57 10.04
N LEU A 44 -10.95 -8.14 10.42
CA LEU A 44 -10.71 -9.58 10.33
C LEU A 44 -11.60 -10.35 11.30
N ALA A 45 -11.76 -9.87 12.55
CA ALA A 45 -12.65 -10.49 13.52
C ALA A 45 -14.11 -10.46 13.06
N CYS A 46 -14.58 -9.31 12.56
CA CYS A 46 -15.91 -9.17 11.97
C CYS A 46 -16.10 -10.11 10.79
N ARG A 47 -15.12 -10.19 9.88
CA ARG A 47 -15.16 -11.11 8.74
C ARG A 47 -15.26 -12.57 9.18
N LEU A 48 -14.44 -13.00 10.15
CA LEU A 48 -14.48 -14.37 10.66
C LEU A 48 -15.81 -14.68 11.35
N HIS A 49 -16.36 -13.72 12.08
CA HIS A 49 -17.67 -13.84 12.72
C HIS A 49 -18.79 -13.99 11.68
N LEU A 50 -18.80 -13.17 10.63
CA LEU A 50 -19.76 -13.27 9.51
C LEU A 50 -19.63 -14.61 8.75
N MET A 51 -18.43 -15.19 8.69
CA MET A 51 -18.17 -16.51 8.09
C MET A 51 -18.50 -17.69 9.03
N GLY A 52 -19.11 -17.43 10.19
CA GLY A 52 -19.50 -18.46 11.15
C GLY A 52 -18.34 -19.14 11.86
N MET A 53 -17.18 -18.47 11.98
CA MET A 53 -15.96 -18.98 12.63
C MET A 53 -15.40 -20.28 12.03
N ASN A 54 -15.86 -20.67 10.84
CA ASN A 54 -15.39 -21.85 10.14
C ASN A 54 -14.16 -21.52 9.30
N VAL A 55 -13.22 -22.47 9.22
CA VAL A 55 -12.08 -22.35 8.32
C VAL A 55 -12.58 -22.54 6.88
N PRO A 56 -12.34 -21.58 5.96
CA PRO A 56 -12.79 -21.73 4.59
C PRO A 56 -12.05 -22.88 3.89
N SER A 57 -12.80 -23.80 3.29
CA SER A 57 -12.24 -24.85 2.43
C SER A 57 -12.19 -24.37 1.00
N PHE A 58 -11.03 -24.48 0.37
CA PHE A 58 -10.82 -24.10 -1.04
C PHE A 58 -10.54 -25.32 -1.91
N ALA A 59 -10.96 -25.24 -3.18
CA ALA A 59 -10.67 -26.28 -4.15
C ALA A 59 -9.17 -26.29 -4.49
N SER A 60 -8.62 -27.48 -4.75
CA SER A 60 -7.20 -27.61 -5.14
C SER A 60 -6.88 -26.91 -6.45
N SER A 61 -7.88 -26.68 -7.31
CA SER A 61 -7.77 -25.89 -8.54
C SER A 61 -7.47 -24.43 -8.28
N ASP A 62 -7.88 -23.86 -7.14
CA ASP A 62 -7.82 -22.40 -6.96
C ASP A 62 -6.45 -21.97 -6.40
N ASN A 63 -5.86 -22.83 -5.58
CA ASN A 63 -4.49 -22.67 -5.07
C ASN A 63 -3.80 -24.05 -4.97
N PRO A 64 -3.26 -24.58 -6.08
CA PRO A 64 -2.59 -25.89 -6.07
C PRO A 64 -1.32 -25.88 -5.21
N THR A 65 -0.66 -24.73 -5.08
CA THR A 65 0.53 -24.56 -4.25
C THR A 65 0.25 -24.84 -2.78
N ALA A 66 -0.91 -24.45 -2.25
CA ALA A 66 -1.28 -24.70 -0.86
C ALA A 66 -1.38 -26.19 -0.52
N ARG A 67 -1.64 -27.04 -1.52
CA ARG A 67 -1.77 -28.50 -1.38
C ARG A 67 -0.48 -29.27 -1.72
N CYS A 68 0.58 -28.58 -2.17
CA CYS A 68 1.85 -29.22 -2.49
C CYS A 68 2.49 -29.84 -1.22
N PRO A 69 3.02 -31.08 -1.23
CA PRO A 69 3.57 -31.71 -0.03
C PRO A 69 4.87 -31.05 0.46
N SER A 70 5.70 -30.56 -0.46
CA SER A 70 7.00 -29.94 -0.15
C SER A 70 6.83 -28.60 0.55
N PHE A 71 7.33 -28.51 1.78
CA PHE A 71 7.34 -27.25 2.54
C PHE A 71 8.15 -26.15 1.84
N PHE A 72 9.33 -26.47 1.32
CA PHE A 72 10.20 -25.50 0.65
C PHE A 72 9.55 -24.92 -0.60
N THR A 73 8.85 -25.75 -1.37
CA THR A 73 8.11 -25.29 -2.56
C THR A 73 6.99 -24.32 -2.19
N ARG A 74 6.26 -24.60 -1.09
CA ARG A 74 5.26 -23.67 -0.55
C ARG A 74 5.90 -22.37 -0.10
N LEU A 75 6.99 -22.44 0.68
CA LEU A 75 7.68 -21.28 1.24
C LEU A 75 8.20 -20.35 0.15
N PHE A 76 8.96 -20.87 -0.83
CA PHE A 76 9.53 -20.03 -1.89
C PHE A 76 8.46 -19.43 -2.79
N THR A 77 7.45 -20.23 -3.16
CA THR A 77 6.36 -19.74 -4.00
C THR A 77 5.57 -18.66 -3.27
N PHE A 78 5.11 -18.90 -2.03
CA PHE A 78 4.34 -17.91 -1.27
C PHE A 78 5.15 -16.68 -0.86
N ALA A 79 6.46 -16.80 -0.67
CA ALA A 79 7.32 -15.63 -0.48
C ALA A 79 7.41 -14.77 -1.76
N TYR A 80 7.42 -15.39 -2.94
CA TYR A 80 7.46 -14.71 -4.23
C TYR A 80 6.15 -14.02 -4.62
N LEU A 81 4.98 -14.56 -4.25
CA LEU A 81 3.68 -13.99 -4.67
C LEU A 81 3.49 -12.52 -4.27
N PRO A 82 3.85 -12.05 -3.06
CA PRO A 82 3.84 -10.63 -2.73
C PRO A 82 4.75 -9.76 -3.61
N ALA A 83 5.92 -10.28 -4.00
CA ALA A 83 6.83 -9.57 -4.90
C ALA A 83 6.23 -9.45 -6.31
N PHE A 84 5.59 -10.51 -6.80
CA PHE A 84 4.85 -10.50 -8.07
C PHE A 84 3.66 -9.53 -8.03
N ASN A 85 2.90 -9.52 -6.94
CA ASN A 85 1.81 -8.56 -6.73
C ASN A 85 2.32 -7.11 -6.67
N GLY A 86 3.46 -6.86 -6.03
CA GLY A 86 4.12 -5.55 -6.04
C GLY A 86 4.55 -5.13 -7.44
N LEU A 87 4.99 -6.07 -8.27
CA LEU A 87 5.31 -5.81 -9.67
C LEU A 87 4.05 -5.44 -10.47
N LEU A 88 2.92 -6.14 -10.28
CA LEU A 88 1.65 -5.79 -10.91
C LEU A 88 1.18 -4.38 -10.53
N LEU A 89 1.44 -3.94 -9.30
CA LEU A 89 1.08 -2.60 -8.85
C LEU A 89 1.92 -1.49 -9.54
N ILE A 90 3.19 -1.77 -9.84
CA ILE A 90 4.10 -0.84 -10.53
C ILE A 90 3.97 -0.96 -12.05
N PHE A 91 3.62 -2.13 -12.56
CA PHE A 91 3.57 -2.42 -13.99
C PHE A 91 2.42 -3.40 -14.28
N PRO A 92 1.19 -2.88 -14.50
CA PRO A 92 0.00 -3.70 -14.68
C PRO A 92 -0.09 -4.23 -16.12
N THR A 93 0.80 -5.15 -16.49
CA THR A 93 0.86 -5.71 -17.85
C THR A 93 0.33 -7.12 -17.96
N TRP A 94 0.70 -7.98 -17.02
CA TRP A 94 0.26 -9.38 -16.99
C TRP A 94 -1.04 -9.48 -16.21
N LEU A 95 -2.10 -8.87 -16.71
CA LEU A 95 -3.40 -8.90 -16.03
C LEU A 95 -4.20 -10.13 -16.49
N SER A 96 -4.75 -10.88 -15.54
CA SER A 96 -5.60 -12.04 -15.82
C SER A 96 -6.97 -11.88 -15.19
N TYR A 97 -8.02 -12.34 -15.87
CA TYR A 97 -9.36 -12.40 -15.29
C TYR A 97 -9.43 -13.40 -14.12
N ASP A 98 -8.60 -14.45 -14.15
CA ASP A 98 -8.46 -15.42 -13.08
C ASP A 98 -7.03 -16.00 -12.99
N TRP A 99 -6.55 -16.18 -11.76
CA TRP A 99 -5.22 -16.66 -11.40
C TRP A 99 -5.23 -18.06 -10.77
N GLY A 100 -6.32 -18.81 -10.96
CA GLY A 100 -6.38 -20.22 -10.56
C GLY A 100 -5.52 -21.15 -11.42
N MET A 101 -5.49 -22.42 -11.03
CA MET A 101 -4.70 -23.51 -11.63
C MET A 101 -3.19 -23.25 -11.52
N GLU A 102 -2.42 -23.69 -12.50
CA GLU A 102 -0.96 -23.50 -12.57
C GLU A 102 -0.58 -22.14 -13.18
N ALA A 103 -1.31 -21.07 -12.84
CA ALA A 103 -1.07 -19.73 -13.40
C ALA A 103 0.36 -19.23 -13.12
N ILE A 104 0.89 -19.55 -11.94
CA ILE A 104 2.26 -19.24 -11.54
C ILE A 104 2.98 -20.56 -11.29
N PRO A 105 4.04 -20.87 -12.08
CA PRO A 105 4.81 -22.08 -11.86
C PRO A 105 5.45 -22.07 -10.48
N ARG A 106 5.27 -23.17 -9.73
CA ARG A 106 5.86 -23.35 -8.40
C ARG A 106 7.38 -23.29 -8.45
N ILE A 107 7.96 -22.63 -7.44
CA ILE A 107 9.41 -22.56 -7.27
C ILE A 107 9.88 -23.80 -6.51
N THR A 108 10.57 -24.71 -7.19
CA THR A 108 11.07 -25.97 -6.61
C THR A 108 12.53 -25.90 -6.19
N SER A 109 13.31 -24.99 -6.78
CA SER A 109 14.75 -24.84 -6.53
C SER A 109 15.06 -23.55 -5.77
N VAL A 110 16.08 -23.60 -4.92
CA VAL A 110 16.62 -22.42 -4.22
C VAL A 110 17.29 -21.46 -5.19
N PHE A 111 17.90 -21.97 -6.26
CA PHE A 111 18.67 -21.20 -7.25
C PHE A 111 17.80 -20.62 -8.38
N ASP A 112 16.48 -20.64 -8.23
CA ASP A 112 15.58 -19.96 -9.16
C ASP A 112 15.78 -18.43 -9.09
N SER A 113 15.89 -17.76 -10.23
CA SER A 113 16.07 -16.31 -10.32
C SER A 113 14.93 -15.51 -9.66
N ARG A 114 13.74 -16.11 -9.55
CA ARG A 114 12.58 -15.54 -8.84
C ARG A 114 12.84 -15.38 -7.34
N ASN A 115 13.68 -16.22 -6.74
CA ASN A 115 14.07 -16.07 -5.34
C ASN A 115 14.94 -14.83 -5.14
N LEU A 116 15.84 -14.53 -6.09
CA LEU A 116 16.62 -13.29 -6.05
C LEU A 116 15.70 -12.06 -6.10
N PHE A 117 14.72 -12.05 -7.02
CA PHE A 117 13.72 -10.99 -7.08
C PHE A 117 12.95 -10.83 -5.76
N THR A 118 12.56 -11.95 -5.15
CA THR A 118 11.87 -11.99 -3.85
C THR A 118 12.73 -11.36 -2.74
N VAL A 119 14.00 -11.74 -2.64
CA VAL A 119 14.93 -11.21 -1.64
C VAL A 119 15.15 -9.70 -1.83
N LEU A 120 15.34 -9.26 -3.08
CA LEU A 120 15.50 -7.83 -3.39
C LEU A 120 14.25 -7.02 -3.01
N PHE A 121 13.07 -7.56 -3.27
CA PHE A 121 11.79 -6.92 -2.93
C PHE A 121 11.63 -6.70 -1.42
N TYR A 122 11.77 -7.75 -0.61
CA TYR A 122 11.68 -7.62 0.84
C TYR A 122 12.84 -6.79 1.42
N GLY A 123 14.04 -6.93 0.86
CA GLY A 123 15.20 -6.12 1.23
C GLY A 123 14.95 -4.62 1.02
N PHE A 124 14.37 -4.24 -0.13
CA PHE A 124 13.99 -2.87 -0.42
C PHE A 124 12.96 -2.32 0.59
N ILE A 125 11.89 -3.07 0.86
CA ILE A 125 10.86 -2.68 1.84
C ILE A 125 11.48 -2.50 3.23
N TYR A 126 12.32 -3.44 3.67
CA TYR A 126 12.98 -3.40 4.96
C TYR A 126 13.92 -2.18 5.10
N ILE A 127 14.76 -1.92 4.09
CA ILE A 127 15.68 -0.78 4.09
C ILE A 127 14.90 0.53 4.10
N PHE A 128 13.86 0.64 3.26
CA PHE A 128 13.00 1.82 3.20
C PHE A 128 12.31 2.09 4.54
N PHE A 129 11.66 1.08 5.12
CA PHE A 129 11.04 1.16 6.45
C PHE A 129 12.06 1.58 7.51
N SER A 130 13.21 0.90 7.57
CA SER A 130 14.26 1.14 8.56
C SER A 130 14.84 2.55 8.47
N LYS A 131 14.94 3.11 7.25
CA LYS A 131 15.36 4.50 7.05
C LYS A 131 14.30 5.47 7.56
N CYS A 132 13.05 5.34 7.13
CA CYS A 132 11.96 6.21 7.57
C CYS A 132 11.75 6.15 9.09
N TRP A 133 11.82 4.96 9.68
CA TRP A 133 11.70 4.74 11.12
C TRP A 133 12.81 5.42 11.91
N ARG A 134 14.07 5.27 11.47
CA ARG A 134 15.20 5.98 12.09
C ARG A 134 15.06 7.49 12.00
N ASP A 135 14.57 8.02 10.88
CA ASP A 135 14.37 9.47 10.70
C ASP A 135 13.27 10.02 11.62
N VAL A 136 12.18 9.26 11.82
CA VAL A 136 11.14 9.62 12.80
C VAL A 136 11.71 9.63 14.22
N ARG A 137 12.39 8.56 14.64
CA ARG A 137 13.02 8.46 15.98
C ARG A 137 14.05 9.57 16.23
N ARG A 138 14.93 9.85 15.25
CA ARG A 138 15.90 10.96 15.34
C ARG A 138 15.21 12.30 15.49
N GLY A 139 14.14 12.49 14.74
CA GLY A 139 13.37 13.71 14.79
C GLY A 139 12.62 13.90 16.12
N GLU A 140 12.22 12.83 16.80
CA GLU A 140 11.65 12.88 18.16
C GLU A 140 12.71 13.22 19.22
N ALA A 141 13.88 12.55 19.15
CA ALA A 141 15.01 12.85 20.04
C ALA A 141 15.46 14.31 19.92
N SER A 142 15.49 14.85 18.70
CA SER A 142 15.80 16.27 18.45
C SER A 142 14.74 17.22 19.00
N LYS A 143 13.45 16.84 18.95
CA LYS A 143 12.37 17.65 19.54
C LYS A 143 12.52 17.74 21.06
N LYS A 144 12.74 16.61 21.78
CA LYS A 144 12.93 16.59 23.24
C LYS A 144 14.07 17.54 23.69
N LYS A 145 15.18 17.58 22.95
CA LYS A 145 16.33 18.47 23.26
C LYS A 145 16.05 19.97 23.06
N LYS A 146 15.04 20.35 22.28
CA LYS A 146 14.79 21.75 21.89
C LYS A 146 13.63 22.41 22.67
N GLN A 147 13.05 21.73 23.65
CA GLN A 147 11.91 22.22 24.44
C GLN A 147 12.34 23.23 25.53
N CYS A 148 11.56 24.30 25.69
CA CYS A 148 11.70 25.23 26.82
C CYS A 148 11.20 24.61 28.12
N ARG A 149 11.88 24.88 29.25
CA ARG A 149 11.54 24.32 30.57
C ARG A 149 10.22 24.83 31.16
N GLY A 150 9.72 26.00 30.74
CA GLY A 150 8.44 26.55 31.22
C GLY A 150 7.22 26.07 30.42
N CYS A 151 7.27 26.10 29.08
CA CYS A 151 6.13 25.76 28.23
C CYS A 151 6.27 24.48 27.39
N GLY A 152 7.43 23.81 27.40
CA GLY A 152 7.67 22.58 26.62
C GLY A 152 7.79 22.79 25.10
N GLN A 153 7.73 24.03 24.59
CA GLN A 153 7.75 24.33 23.14
C GLN A 153 9.16 24.59 22.59
N GLY A 154 9.34 24.33 21.29
CA GLY A 154 10.62 24.48 20.58
C GLY A 154 11.08 25.94 20.39
N LYS A 155 12.40 26.17 20.30
CA LYS A 155 13.08 27.50 20.20
C LYS A 155 12.53 28.51 19.16
N VAL A 156 11.84 28.04 18.11
CA VAL A 156 11.36 28.87 16.98
C VAL A 156 10.13 29.70 17.35
N TYR A 157 9.32 29.24 18.30
CA TYR A 157 8.01 29.85 18.63
C TYR A 157 8.05 30.70 19.90
N HIS A 158 9.26 31.02 20.38
CA HIS A 158 9.45 31.87 21.55
C HIS A 158 9.48 33.34 21.16
N THR A 159 8.57 34.13 21.72
CA THR A 159 8.68 35.58 21.72
C THR A 159 9.95 36.02 22.45
N ARG A 160 10.50 37.19 22.10
CA ARG A 160 11.69 37.76 22.78
C ARG A 160 11.48 37.82 24.30
N ALA A 161 10.24 38.09 24.73
CA ALA A 161 9.81 38.04 26.12
C ALA A 161 10.02 36.65 26.77
N CYS A 162 9.51 35.55 26.20
CA CYS A 162 9.65 34.21 26.80
C CYS A 162 11.12 33.72 26.79
N LYS A 163 11.95 34.17 25.82
CA LYS A 163 13.40 33.97 25.89
C LYS A 163 14.02 34.71 27.07
N MET A 164 13.62 35.96 27.34
CA MET A 164 14.16 36.76 28.44
C MET A 164 13.70 36.28 29.82
N THR A 165 12.44 35.86 29.97
CA THR A 165 11.91 35.32 31.25
C THR A 165 12.61 34.03 31.69
N HIS A 166 13.12 33.24 30.73
CA HIS A 166 13.83 31.99 31.01
C HIS A 166 15.36 32.09 30.96
N ASN A 167 15.93 33.29 30.72
CA ASN A 167 17.37 33.46 30.53
C ASN A 167 18.16 33.86 31.79
N ASN A 168 17.55 34.16 32.95
CA ASN A 168 18.25 34.21 34.23
C ASN A 168 17.31 34.42 35.44
N ASN A 169 17.50 33.60 36.48
CA ASN A 169 17.16 33.79 37.90
C ASN A 169 15.75 34.20 38.37
N TYR A 170 14.71 34.26 37.53
CA TYR A 170 13.36 34.56 38.02
C TYR A 170 12.57 33.29 38.43
N PRO A 171 11.82 33.31 39.56
CA PRO A 171 11.03 32.17 40.00
C PRO A 171 9.92 31.79 39.01
N LEU A 172 9.68 30.48 38.94
CA LEU A 172 8.97 29.68 37.92
C LEU A 172 7.46 29.96 37.71
N ASN A 173 6.93 31.13 38.05
CA ASN A 173 5.48 31.35 38.13
C ASN A 173 4.85 32.15 36.97
N SER A 174 5.59 32.46 35.90
CA SER A 174 5.02 33.13 34.72
C SER A 174 4.66 32.14 33.61
N ALA A 175 3.36 31.90 33.42
CA ALA A 175 2.84 31.10 32.32
C ALA A 175 3.23 31.73 30.97
N CYS A 176 4.11 31.06 30.21
CA CYS A 176 4.55 31.56 28.91
C CYS A 176 3.42 31.44 27.87
N GLY A 177 2.89 32.58 27.41
CA GLY A 177 1.79 32.69 26.44
C GLY A 177 2.22 32.54 24.96
N CYS A 178 3.11 31.59 24.66
CA CYS A 178 3.56 31.38 23.27
C CYS A 178 2.48 30.67 22.44
N PRO A 179 2.26 31.08 21.17
CA PRO A 179 1.33 30.39 20.29
C PRO A 179 1.79 28.95 20.03
N VAL A 180 0.87 27.99 20.10
CA VAL A 180 1.14 26.59 19.79
C VAL A 180 1.43 26.49 18.29
N ALA A 181 2.63 26.02 17.96
CA ALA A 181 2.98 25.77 16.58
C ALA A 181 2.09 24.67 15.98
N PRO A 182 1.55 24.85 14.76
CA PRO A 182 0.87 23.75 14.08
C PRO A 182 1.85 22.60 13.88
N ARG A 183 1.39 21.37 14.15
CA ARG A 183 2.22 20.17 13.97
C ARG A 183 2.57 20.02 12.49
N GLN A 184 3.85 20.22 12.16
CA GLN A 184 4.35 19.86 10.84
C GLN A 184 4.51 18.34 10.74
N ILE A 185 3.76 17.73 9.82
CA ILE A 185 3.89 16.31 9.47
C ILE A 185 5.18 16.16 8.66
N ARG A 186 6.06 15.26 9.09
CA ARG A 186 7.30 14.98 8.39
C ARG A 186 7.05 14.04 7.22
N PRO A 187 7.77 14.18 6.09
CA PRO A 187 7.64 13.25 4.97
C PRO A 187 7.95 11.79 5.36
N SER A 188 8.83 11.56 6.34
CA SER A 188 9.10 10.21 6.87
C SER A 188 7.93 9.63 7.67
N GLU A 189 7.16 10.46 8.37
CA GLU A 189 5.92 10.06 9.07
C GLU A 189 4.86 9.63 8.05
N THR A 190 4.67 10.42 6.98
CA THR A 190 3.75 10.09 5.89
C THR A 190 4.19 8.86 5.10
N ALA A 191 5.49 8.70 4.84
CA ALA A 191 6.03 7.54 4.13
C ALA A 191 5.80 6.22 4.89
N LEU A 192 5.96 6.23 6.22
CA LEU A 192 5.64 5.06 7.05
C LEU A 192 4.16 4.73 7.02
N LEU A 193 3.29 5.74 7.15
CA LEU A 193 1.85 5.55 7.06
C LEU A 193 1.46 4.95 5.70
N ALA A 194 1.99 5.51 4.61
CA ALA A 194 1.74 5.04 3.25
C ALA A 194 2.23 3.59 3.05
N LEU A 195 3.42 3.25 3.57
CA LEU A 195 3.93 1.87 3.54
C LEU A 195 3.06 0.92 4.37
N SER A 196 2.51 1.36 5.49
CA SER A 196 1.62 0.53 6.30
C SER A 196 0.26 0.32 5.64
N ILE A 197 -0.29 1.32 4.95
CA ILE A 197 -1.49 1.17 4.11
C ILE A 197 -1.20 0.25 2.90
N LEU A 198 0.02 0.26 2.38
CA LEU A 198 0.44 -0.63 1.31
C LEU A 198 0.51 -2.10 1.78
N VAL A 199 1.10 -2.35 2.94
CA VAL A 199 1.42 -3.72 3.40
C VAL A 199 0.31 -4.35 4.24
N LEU A 200 -0.21 -3.64 5.25
CA LEU A 200 -1.11 -4.25 6.25
C LEU A 200 -2.39 -4.84 5.64
N PRO A 201 -3.10 -4.16 4.73
CA PRO A 201 -4.30 -4.73 4.12
C PRO A 201 -4.02 -5.93 3.22
N PHE A 202 -2.80 -6.04 2.68
CA PHE A 202 -2.40 -7.14 1.81
C PHE A 202 -1.97 -8.40 2.58
N LEU A 203 -1.49 -8.26 3.83
CA LEU A 203 -0.99 -9.39 4.63
C LEU A 203 -1.99 -10.56 4.75
N PRO A 204 -3.28 -10.34 5.05
CA PRO A 204 -4.29 -11.41 5.08
C PRO A 204 -4.46 -12.14 3.74
N ALA A 205 -4.22 -11.46 2.62
CA ALA A 205 -4.39 -12.03 1.27
C ALA A 205 -3.09 -12.64 0.71
N SER A 206 -1.97 -12.49 1.40
CA SER A 206 -0.62 -12.77 0.87
C SER A 206 -0.22 -14.25 0.81
N ASN A 207 -1.03 -15.16 1.38
CA ASN A 207 -0.68 -16.57 1.62
C ASN A 207 0.52 -16.81 2.59
N LEU A 208 1.06 -15.76 3.22
CA LEU A 208 2.19 -15.88 4.17
C LEU A 208 1.75 -16.31 5.56
N LEU A 209 0.64 -15.78 6.06
CA LEU A 209 0.14 -16.06 7.42
C LEU A 209 -0.82 -17.26 7.44
N PHE A 210 -1.69 -17.33 6.45
CA PHE A 210 -2.64 -18.40 6.24
C PHE A 210 -2.89 -18.58 4.74
N TYR A 211 -3.18 -19.80 4.32
CA TYR A 211 -3.45 -20.09 2.92
C TYR A 211 -4.84 -19.60 2.53
N VAL A 212 -4.88 -18.95 1.37
CA VAL A 212 -6.08 -18.36 0.79
C VAL A 212 -6.39 -19.10 -0.52
N GLY A 213 -7.66 -19.18 -0.90
CA GLY A 213 -8.11 -19.85 -2.12
C GLY A 213 -7.73 -19.17 -3.44
N PHE A 214 -6.73 -18.30 -3.49
CA PHE A 214 -6.20 -17.78 -4.75
C PHE A 214 -4.70 -17.60 -4.64
N VAL A 215 -4.00 -17.78 -5.76
CA VAL A 215 -2.56 -17.56 -5.86
C VAL A 215 -2.27 -16.06 -5.98
N VAL A 216 -2.89 -15.38 -6.94
CA VAL A 216 -2.80 -13.93 -7.13
C VAL A 216 -4.20 -13.35 -7.31
N ALA A 217 -4.42 -12.11 -6.90
CA ALA A 217 -5.68 -11.44 -7.13
C ALA A 217 -5.47 -9.94 -7.23
N GLU A 218 -5.66 -9.37 -8.42
CA GLU A 218 -5.48 -7.93 -8.65
C GLU A 218 -6.41 -7.08 -7.77
N ARG A 219 -7.63 -7.56 -7.50
CA ARG A 219 -8.59 -6.90 -6.61
C ARG A 219 -8.08 -6.69 -5.19
N VAL A 220 -7.13 -7.51 -4.71
CA VAL A 220 -6.56 -7.31 -3.36
C VAL A 220 -5.57 -6.15 -3.31
N LEU A 221 -5.14 -5.65 -4.47
CA LEU A 221 -4.25 -4.51 -4.60
C LEU A 221 -4.97 -3.17 -4.58
N TYR A 222 -6.31 -3.11 -4.62
CA TYR A 222 -7.04 -1.84 -4.58
C TYR A 222 -6.74 -1.01 -3.32
N LEU A 223 -6.83 -1.62 -2.13
CA LEU A 223 -6.53 -0.90 -0.90
C LEU A 223 -5.02 -0.59 -0.74
N PRO A 224 -4.10 -1.55 -1.01
CA PRO A 224 -2.66 -1.26 -1.12
C PRO A 224 -2.29 -0.13 -2.09
N SER A 225 -3.03 0.02 -3.21
CA SER A 225 -2.78 1.07 -4.21
C SER A 225 -2.86 2.48 -3.63
N VAL A 226 -3.68 2.69 -2.59
CA VAL A 226 -3.75 3.98 -1.87
C VAL A 226 -2.40 4.31 -1.23
N GLY A 227 -1.77 3.32 -0.60
CA GLY A 227 -0.43 3.46 -0.02
C GLY A 227 0.63 3.73 -1.10
N TYR A 228 0.53 3.06 -2.24
CA TYR A 228 1.41 3.29 -3.39
C TYR A 228 1.29 4.71 -3.96
N CYS A 229 0.07 5.20 -4.19
CA CYS A 229 -0.18 6.57 -4.66
C CYS A 229 0.37 7.63 -3.70
N LEU A 230 0.25 7.42 -2.39
CA LEU A 230 0.84 8.30 -1.39
C LEU A 230 2.38 8.32 -1.47
N LEU A 231 3.03 7.16 -1.65
CA LEU A 231 4.48 7.08 -1.83
C LEU A 231 4.94 7.76 -3.11
N LEU A 232 4.22 7.55 -4.23
CA LEU A 232 4.48 8.24 -5.50
C LEU A 232 4.36 9.76 -5.35
N GLY A 233 3.30 10.24 -4.68
CA GLY A 233 3.10 11.67 -4.41
C GLY A 233 4.22 12.29 -3.57
N LEU A 234 4.69 11.57 -2.53
CA LEU A 234 5.84 12.00 -1.73
C LEU A 234 7.14 12.05 -2.55
N GLY A 235 7.36 11.06 -3.40
CA GLY A 235 8.50 11.03 -4.33
C GLY A 235 8.45 12.21 -5.30
N TYR A 236 7.31 12.40 -5.97
CA TYR A 236 7.07 13.52 -6.88
C TYR A 236 7.29 14.87 -6.19
N ALA A 237 6.73 15.09 -5.01
CA ALA A 237 6.91 16.32 -4.24
C ALA A 237 8.38 16.58 -3.83
N ARG A 238 9.24 15.55 -3.79
CA ARG A 238 10.67 15.70 -3.51
C ARG A 238 11.46 16.12 -4.75
N PHE A 239 11.07 15.64 -5.93
CA PHE A 239 11.73 15.92 -7.21
C PHE A 239 11.21 17.21 -7.87
N ALA A 240 9.91 17.50 -7.73
CA ALA A 240 9.27 18.70 -8.28
C ALA A 240 9.67 20.02 -7.57
N ARG A 241 10.43 19.95 -6.46
CA ARG A 241 10.96 21.15 -5.77
C ARG A 241 12.10 21.83 -6.51
N ALA A 242 12.77 21.11 -7.40
CA ALA A 242 13.79 21.71 -8.26
C ALA A 242 13.09 22.31 -9.49
N LYS A 243 13.65 23.37 -10.10
CA LYS A 243 13.15 23.98 -11.36
C LYS A 243 13.20 23.02 -12.58
N HIS A 244 13.34 21.71 -12.36
CA HIS A 244 13.45 20.71 -13.40
C HIS A 244 12.05 20.33 -13.91
N VAL A 245 11.89 20.38 -15.22
CA VAL A 245 10.66 19.94 -15.92
C VAL A 245 10.53 18.42 -15.99
N LEU A 246 11.64 17.70 -15.82
CA LEU A 246 11.71 16.24 -15.95
C LEU A 246 10.70 15.44 -15.09
N PRO A 247 10.51 15.72 -13.77
CA PRO A 247 9.51 15.01 -12.97
C PRO A 247 8.08 15.24 -13.47
N HIS A 248 7.77 16.41 -14.04
CA HIS A 248 6.45 16.68 -14.62
C HIS A 248 6.24 15.89 -15.90
N ILE A 249 7.24 15.86 -16.78
CA ILE A 249 7.21 15.06 -18.02
C ILE A 249 7.08 13.57 -17.68
N GLY A 250 7.85 13.08 -16.71
CA GLY A 250 7.78 11.68 -16.26
C GLY A 250 6.41 11.31 -15.70
N LEU A 251 5.81 12.18 -14.88
CA LEU A 251 4.46 11.98 -14.37
C LEU A 251 3.42 11.99 -15.51
N ALA A 252 3.52 12.94 -16.44
CA ALA A 252 2.61 13.02 -17.58
C ALA A 252 2.70 11.76 -18.47
N LEU A 253 3.92 11.29 -18.77
CA LEU A 253 4.14 10.06 -19.53
C LEU A 253 3.56 8.83 -18.80
N LEU A 254 3.78 8.73 -17.50
CA LEU A 254 3.21 7.64 -16.69
C LEU A 254 1.68 7.66 -16.74
N LEU A 255 1.06 8.82 -16.55
CA LEU A 255 -0.41 8.95 -16.62
C LEU A 255 -0.95 8.62 -18.01
N LEU A 256 -0.30 9.11 -19.08
CA LEU A 256 -0.70 8.83 -20.46
C LEU A 256 -0.60 7.34 -20.78
N THR A 257 0.53 6.72 -20.45
CA THR A 257 0.75 5.29 -20.71
C THR A 257 -0.25 4.42 -19.93
N TYR A 258 -0.50 4.70 -18.65
CA TYR A 258 -1.48 3.94 -17.86
C TYR A 258 -2.92 4.17 -18.32
N SER A 259 -3.26 5.40 -18.73
CA SER A 259 -4.57 5.71 -19.30
C SER A 259 -4.79 4.96 -20.62
N ALA A 260 -3.79 4.95 -21.50
CA ALA A 260 -3.83 4.19 -22.74
C ALA A 260 -3.97 2.68 -22.48
N ARG A 261 -3.22 2.12 -21.53
CA ARG A 261 -3.36 0.70 -21.14
C ARG A 261 -4.75 0.40 -20.59
N THR A 262 -5.32 1.29 -19.78
CA THR A 262 -6.67 1.13 -19.23
C THR A 262 -7.71 1.13 -20.35
N TYR A 263 -7.60 2.07 -21.28
CA TYR A 263 -8.47 2.14 -22.45
C TYR A 263 -8.40 0.87 -23.30
N VAL A 264 -7.19 0.38 -23.61
CA VAL A 264 -7.00 -0.87 -24.36
C VAL A 264 -7.56 -2.08 -23.59
N ARG A 265 -7.38 -2.12 -22.26
CA ARG A 265 -7.85 -3.22 -21.42
C ARG A 265 -9.38 -3.30 -21.36
N ASN A 266 -10.10 -2.17 -21.48
CA ASN A 266 -11.56 -2.17 -21.49
C ASN A 266 -12.13 -2.99 -22.66
N PHE A 267 -11.44 -3.07 -23.79
CA PHE A 267 -11.89 -3.92 -24.91
C PHE A 267 -11.88 -5.42 -24.59
N ALA A 268 -11.06 -5.86 -23.63
CA ALA A 268 -11.09 -7.25 -23.18
C ALA A 268 -12.40 -7.62 -22.45
N TRP A 269 -13.13 -6.62 -21.93
CA TRP A 269 -14.40 -6.81 -21.23
C TRP A 269 -15.63 -6.65 -22.12
N LYS A 270 -15.44 -6.47 -23.43
CA LYS A 270 -16.55 -6.25 -24.37
C LYS A 270 -17.42 -7.51 -24.53
N ASP A 271 -16.78 -8.66 -24.71
CA ASP A 271 -17.42 -9.95 -24.99
C ASP A 271 -16.70 -11.07 -24.21
N GLU A 272 -17.39 -12.16 -23.89
CA GLU A 272 -16.80 -13.30 -23.16
C GLU A 272 -15.59 -13.90 -23.91
N GLU A 273 -15.69 -14.03 -25.23
CA GLU A 273 -14.59 -14.55 -26.05
C GLU A 273 -13.35 -13.66 -25.97
N ALA A 274 -13.52 -12.33 -26.04
CA ALA A 274 -12.42 -11.38 -25.92
C ALA A 274 -11.75 -11.47 -24.54
N LEU A 275 -12.55 -11.67 -23.49
CA LEU A 275 -12.06 -11.84 -22.13
C LEU A 275 -11.18 -13.09 -22.01
N TYR A 276 -11.66 -14.25 -22.48
CA TYR A 276 -10.89 -15.49 -22.43
C TYR A 276 -9.64 -15.44 -23.33
N ARG A 277 -9.76 -14.89 -24.54
CA ARG A 277 -8.61 -14.70 -25.44
C ARG A 277 -7.52 -13.84 -24.79
N SER A 278 -7.91 -12.77 -24.09
CA SER A 278 -6.94 -11.88 -23.41
C SER A 278 -6.15 -12.58 -22.29
N GLY A 279 -6.66 -13.69 -21.76
CA GLY A 279 -6.00 -14.49 -20.72
C GLY A 279 -5.07 -15.58 -21.25
N ILE A 280 -5.10 -15.90 -22.55
CA ILE A 280 -4.31 -17.01 -23.13
C ILE A 280 -2.80 -16.77 -22.92
N ASP A 281 -2.35 -15.54 -23.09
CA ASP A 281 -0.93 -15.18 -22.95
C ASP A 281 -0.45 -15.19 -21.48
N VAL A 282 -1.37 -15.08 -20.52
CA VAL A 282 -1.04 -14.91 -19.09
C VAL A 282 -1.29 -16.19 -18.28
N ASN A 283 -2.43 -16.83 -18.49
CA ASN A 283 -2.81 -18.09 -17.82
C ASN A 283 -3.42 -19.07 -18.84
N PRO A 284 -2.60 -19.63 -19.77
CA PRO A 284 -3.06 -20.58 -20.77
C PRO A 284 -3.82 -21.78 -20.19
N PRO A 285 -3.39 -22.41 -19.08
CA PRO A 285 -4.10 -23.56 -18.49
C PRO A 285 -5.56 -23.28 -18.16
N LYS A 286 -5.86 -22.08 -17.62
CA LYS A 286 -7.22 -21.69 -17.27
C LYS A 286 -8.08 -21.44 -18.50
N CYS A 287 -7.53 -20.76 -19.51
CA CYS A 287 -8.25 -20.47 -20.76
C CYS A 287 -8.59 -21.74 -21.55
N LEU A 288 -7.66 -22.69 -21.64
CA LEU A 288 -7.86 -23.96 -22.36
C LEU A 288 -8.92 -24.86 -21.69
N GLN A 289 -9.15 -24.70 -20.39
CA GLN A 289 -10.19 -25.45 -19.69
C GLN A 289 -11.59 -24.85 -19.88
N SER A 290 -11.68 -23.59 -20.31
CA SER A 290 -12.97 -22.98 -20.63
C SER A 290 -13.54 -23.61 -21.91
N LYS A 291 -14.75 -24.19 -21.81
CA LYS A 291 -15.41 -24.87 -22.94
C LYS A 291 -15.48 -23.95 -24.17
N ILE A 292 -15.68 -22.66 -23.96
CA ILE A 292 -15.80 -21.63 -25.00
C ILE A 292 -14.54 -21.55 -25.87
N VAL A 293 -13.34 -21.53 -25.28
CA VAL A 293 -12.08 -21.46 -26.06
C VAL A 293 -11.84 -22.76 -26.81
N VAL A 294 -12.14 -23.91 -26.21
CA VAL A 294 -12.05 -25.22 -26.88
C VAL A 294 -13.00 -25.29 -28.07
N PHE A 295 -14.25 -24.85 -27.91
CA PHE A 295 -15.24 -24.80 -28.99
C PHE A 295 -14.84 -23.80 -30.08
N ALA A 296 -14.35 -22.61 -29.73
CA ALA A 296 -13.90 -21.60 -30.68
C ALA A 296 -12.66 -22.06 -31.47
N LEU A 297 -11.69 -22.70 -30.82
CA LEU A 297 -10.52 -23.29 -31.49
C LEU A 297 -10.92 -24.48 -32.38
N ALA A 298 -11.82 -25.35 -31.90
CA ALA A 298 -12.33 -26.46 -32.69
C ALA A 298 -13.11 -25.97 -33.92
N PHE A 299 -13.93 -24.92 -33.78
CA PHE A 299 -14.66 -24.31 -34.87
C PHE A 299 -13.73 -23.58 -35.86
N SER A 300 -12.73 -22.86 -35.37
CA SER A 300 -11.70 -22.20 -36.19
C SER A 300 -10.83 -23.22 -36.96
N TRP A 301 -10.53 -24.36 -36.35
CA TRP A 301 -9.80 -25.45 -37.01
C TRP A 301 -10.67 -26.12 -38.07
N LYS A 302 -11.93 -26.44 -37.74
CA LYS A 302 -12.92 -27.00 -38.68
C LYS A 302 -13.13 -26.10 -39.90
N THR A 303 -13.22 -24.78 -39.71
CA THR A 303 -13.37 -23.81 -40.81
C THR A 303 -12.10 -23.71 -41.66
N ARG A 304 -10.90 -23.81 -41.06
CA ARG A 304 -9.64 -23.90 -41.83
C ARG A 304 -9.56 -25.16 -42.67
N GLU A 305 -9.98 -26.32 -42.13
CA GLU A 305 -10.02 -27.57 -42.91
C GLU A 305 -10.94 -27.46 -44.12
N VAL A 306 -12.16 -26.93 -43.93
CA VAL A 306 -13.12 -26.71 -45.03
C VAL A 306 -12.55 -25.77 -46.09
N LEU A 307 -11.92 -24.66 -45.70
CA LEU A 307 -11.28 -23.71 -46.62
C LEU A 307 -10.04 -24.28 -47.33
N THR A 308 -9.37 -25.29 -46.77
CA THR A 308 -8.28 -26.00 -47.46
C THR A 308 -8.77 -27.08 -48.41
N MET A 309 -9.94 -27.69 -48.15
CA MET A 309 -10.56 -28.67 -49.04
C MET A 309 -11.22 -28.02 -50.27
N GLU A 310 -11.62 -26.75 -50.18
CA GLU A 310 -12.21 -26.01 -51.30
C GLU A 310 -11.19 -25.31 -52.22
N ARG A 311 -9.88 -25.44 -51.98
CA ARG A 311 -8.90 -24.92 -52.96
C ARG A 311 -8.87 -25.84 -54.18
N PRO A 312 -9.26 -25.36 -55.39
CA PRO A 312 -9.09 -26.15 -56.60
C PRO A 312 -7.59 -26.39 -56.81
N VAL A 313 -7.24 -27.65 -57.03
CA VAL A 313 -5.91 -28.05 -57.50
C VAL A 313 -5.69 -27.37 -58.84
N GLN A 314 -4.90 -26.29 -58.87
CA GLN A 314 -4.43 -25.70 -60.11
C GLN A 314 -3.38 -26.66 -60.69
N THR A 315 -3.82 -27.51 -61.62
CA THR A 315 -2.98 -28.24 -62.58
C THR A 315 -2.65 -27.36 -63.77
#